data_AF-K3W5S8-F1
#
_entry.id   AF-K3W5S8-F1
#
_cell.length_a   1.000
_cell.length_b   1.000
_cell.length_c   1.000
_cell.angle_alpha   90.00
_cell.angle_beta   90.00
_cell.angle_gamma   90.00
#
_symmetry.space_group_name_H-M   'P 1'
#
loop_
_entity.id
_entity.type
_entity.pdbx_description
1 polymer ?
#
loop_
_entity_poly.entity_id
_entity_poly.type
_entity_poly.pdbx_seq_one_letter_code
_entity_poly.pdbx_strand_id
1 'polypeptide(L)'
;MILIRATSYMEQDEPQRQLQFEYVNTMTTTVDDVLASANASLVPHREPHKLLVVRCTFLSDGGLVIALNINHCVFGADAYFTFMTQCGLHYRDVSKVDRPVISHDRHLLFCSSGKGPRFEHREYTIVDVSPMLQPSSFNNVSVPVIPKTTSHIFHLSKANLNALKTFAAGGVASICSRQADAYISTMDAATALMVLLITQARGHHKNLNVGVAVNGRRRFDPPLPENYAGNVVFTAFSSYEASELDTTISSSPSSVCDPHMLAVIALRLRQSILRQNDEYMRDTLAFLAVQESPRCVQVSTKFAFGSDVMASSWVDLGAMDATLGPGHCTWRRPTSPFATDSSCSKSCRSAPSMKTEEEKGIDALVYLEAEAMARLKRLWMRVLCCLHEQQSELHAPYICIS
;
A
#
# COMPACT_ATOMS: atom_id res chain seq x y z
N MET A 1 -12.54 -4.64 -0.44
CA MET A 1 -13.79 -5.13 -1.05
C MET A 1 -13.45 -6.34 -1.90
N ILE A 2 -14.18 -7.44 -1.72
CA ILE A 2 -14.19 -8.61 -2.62
C ILE A 2 -15.34 -8.45 -3.57
N LEU A 3 -15.16 -8.85 -4.82
CA LEU A 3 -16.23 -8.97 -5.79
C LEU A 3 -16.36 -10.42 -6.27
N ILE A 4 -17.57 -10.98 -6.20
CA ILE A 4 -17.88 -12.37 -6.57
C ILE A 4 -19.03 -12.36 -7.56
N ARG A 5 -18.99 -13.17 -8.62
CA ARG A 5 -20.15 -13.39 -9.51
C ARG A 5 -20.92 -14.59 -8.99
N ALA A 6 -22.14 -14.39 -8.51
CA ALA A 6 -22.91 -15.45 -7.85
C ALA A 6 -23.74 -16.27 -8.87
N THR A 7 -23.79 -17.59 -8.64
CA THR A 7 -24.85 -18.49 -9.15
C THR A 7 -25.75 -18.83 -7.96
N SER A 8 -27.06 -18.65 -8.10
CA SER A 8 -28.05 -18.62 -7.04
C SER A 8 -28.12 -19.88 -6.17
N TYR A 9 -28.10 -19.73 -4.84
CA TYR A 9 -28.80 -20.55 -3.84
C TYR A 9 -28.87 -19.76 -2.52
N MET A 10 -30.05 -19.68 -1.90
CA MET A 10 -30.25 -19.06 -0.57
C MET A 10 -31.17 -19.97 0.25
N GLU A 11 -30.61 -20.66 1.24
CA GLU A 11 -31.34 -21.23 2.37
C GLU A 11 -31.21 -20.28 3.57
N GLN A 12 -32.30 -20.11 4.31
CA GLN A 12 -32.38 -19.26 5.49
C GLN A 12 -32.16 -20.10 6.75
N ASP A 13 -31.06 -19.87 7.45
CA ASP A 13 -30.88 -20.28 8.84
C ASP A 13 -30.54 -19.05 9.71
N GLU A 14 -31.22 -18.93 10.86
CA GLU A 14 -31.10 -17.82 11.82
C GLU A 14 -29.69 -17.74 12.45
N PRO A 15 -29.06 -16.54 12.58
CA PRO A 15 -27.80 -16.41 13.30
C PRO A 15 -28.00 -15.98 14.76
N GLN A 16 -27.28 -16.68 15.64
CA GLN A 16 -27.01 -16.28 17.02
C GLN A 16 -26.47 -14.83 17.07
N ARG A 17 -27.06 -14.06 17.98
CA ARG A 17 -26.83 -12.63 18.25
C ARG A 17 -25.34 -12.28 18.39
N GLN A 18 -24.73 -11.71 17.35
CA GLN A 18 -23.55 -10.82 17.47
C GLN A 18 -23.14 -10.12 16.15
N LEU A 19 -23.63 -10.58 14.99
CA LEU A 19 -23.40 -9.93 13.69
C LEU A 19 -24.66 -9.18 13.26
N GLN A 20 -24.56 -7.86 13.10
CA GLN A 20 -25.64 -7.05 12.52
C GLN A 20 -25.55 -7.14 11.00
N PHE A 21 -26.60 -7.64 10.37
CA PHE A 21 -26.75 -7.66 8.92
C PHE A 21 -27.65 -6.48 8.50
N GLU A 22 -27.13 -5.61 7.63
CA GLU A 22 -27.90 -4.54 7.00
C GLU A 22 -28.13 -4.94 5.54
N TYR A 23 -29.40 -5.14 5.16
CA TYR A 23 -29.79 -5.41 3.78
C TYR A 23 -30.11 -4.07 3.09
N VAL A 24 -29.26 -3.67 2.13
CA VAL A 24 -29.52 -2.50 1.28
C VAL A 24 -30.13 -2.97 -0.03
N ASN A 25 -31.29 -2.43 -0.39
CA ASN A 25 -32.00 -2.79 -1.61
C ASN A 25 -31.18 -2.48 -2.88
N THR A 26 -31.38 -3.35 -3.88
CA THR A 26 -30.79 -3.39 -5.23
C THR A 26 -30.24 -2.06 -5.73
N MET A 27 -28.91 -2.00 -5.85
CA MET A 27 -28.22 -0.94 -6.57
C MET A 27 -28.32 -1.20 -8.08
N THR A 28 -28.46 -0.15 -8.89
CA THR A 28 -28.35 -0.22 -10.36
C THR A 28 -26.92 -0.50 -10.84
N THR A 29 -25.95 -0.46 -9.93
CA THR A 29 -24.51 -0.59 -10.17
C THR A 29 -24.11 -2.01 -10.55
N THR A 30 -23.29 -2.14 -11.59
CA THR A 30 -22.69 -3.39 -12.07
C THR A 30 -21.33 -3.66 -11.42
N VAL A 31 -20.78 -4.87 -11.62
CA VAL A 31 -19.40 -5.23 -11.24
C VAL A 31 -18.40 -4.22 -11.81
N ASP A 32 -18.52 -3.90 -13.09
CA ASP A 32 -17.57 -3.02 -13.78
C ASP A 32 -17.67 -1.58 -13.25
N ASP A 33 -18.85 -1.10 -12.88
CA ASP A 33 -19.01 0.22 -12.25
C ASP A 33 -18.33 0.29 -10.87
N VAL A 34 -18.43 -0.78 -10.08
CA VAL A 34 -17.73 -0.88 -8.78
C VAL A 34 -16.22 -0.94 -8.99
N LEU A 35 -15.76 -1.72 -9.98
CA LEU A 35 -14.35 -1.77 -10.36
C LEU A 35 -13.87 -0.47 -11.02
N ALA A 36 -14.71 0.36 -11.60
CA ALA A 36 -14.28 1.65 -12.11
C ALA A 36 -14.14 2.66 -10.97
N SER A 37 -15.17 2.75 -10.13
CA SER A 37 -15.31 3.79 -9.09
C SER A 37 -14.56 3.50 -7.79
N ALA A 38 -14.46 2.24 -7.39
CA ALA A 38 -14.01 1.80 -6.07
C ALA A 38 -14.75 2.50 -4.90
N ASN A 39 -16.04 2.79 -5.09
CA ASN A 39 -16.81 3.69 -4.24
C ASN A 39 -16.75 3.31 -2.75
N ALA A 40 -16.25 4.23 -1.90
CA ALA A 40 -16.19 4.03 -0.46
C ALA A 40 -17.55 3.90 0.23
N SER A 41 -18.66 4.31 -0.40
CA SER A 41 -20.01 4.13 0.16
C SER A 41 -20.38 2.65 0.35
N LEU A 42 -19.75 1.76 -0.41
CA LEU A 42 -19.93 0.32 -0.29
C LEU A 42 -19.26 -0.25 0.97
N VAL A 43 -18.37 0.50 1.61
CA VAL A 43 -17.73 0.10 2.87
C VAL A 43 -18.64 0.48 4.05
N PRO A 44 -18.93 -0.44 4.97
CA PRO A 44 -19.73 -0.11 6.14
C PRO A 44 -18.99 0.86 7.05
N HIS A 45 -19.73 1.79 7.65
CA HIS A 45 -19.22 2.58 8.76
C HIS A 45 -19.01 1.67 9.99
N ARG A 46 -17.86 1.81 10.66
CA ARG A 46 -17.54 1.06 11.88
C ARG A 46 -17.58 2.00 13.08
N GLU A 47 -18.47 1.73 14.01
CA GLU A 47 -18.48 2.40 15.30
C GLU A 47 -17.20 2.06 16.09
N PRO A 48 -16.63 2.99 16.89
CA PRO A 48 -15.32 2.80 17.51
C PRO A 48 -15.17 1.52 18.34
N HIS A 49 -16.24 1.08 19.01
CA HIS A 49 -16.26 -0.11 19.88
C HIS A 49 -16.37 -1.44 19.12
N LYS A 50 -16.71 -1.43 17.83
CA LYS A 50 -16.80 -2.64 17.00
C LYS A 50 -15.44 -2.95 16.39
N LEU A 51 -14.99 -4.20 16.44
CA LEU A 51 -13.70 -4.63 15.89
C LEU A 51 -13.76 -4.91 14.37
N LEU A 52 -14.90 -5.38 13.89
CA LEU A 52 -15.14 -5.76 12.50
C LEU A 52 -16.60 -5.45 12.15
N VAL A 53 -16.83 -4.86 10.99
CA VAL A 53 -18.15 -4.76 10.36
C VAL A 53 -18.02 -5.25 8.92
N VAL A 54 -18.96 -6.09 8.50
CA VAL A 54 -19.02 -6.66 7.15
C VAL A 54 -20.31 -6.19 6.49
N ARG A 55 -20.22 -5.77 5.22
CA ARG A 55 -21.37 -5.48 4.37
C ARG A 55 -21.29 -6.33 3.11
N CYS A 56 -22.39 -6.99 2.78
CA CYS A 56 -22.58 -7.73 1.54
C CYS A 56 -23.57 -6.95 0.66
N THR A 57 -23.21 -6.65 -0.58
CA THR A 57 -24.06 -5.88 -1.50
C THR A 57 -24.19 -6.61 -2.83
N PHE A 58 -25.41 -7.02 -3.15
CA PHE A 58 -25.74 -7.61 -4.46
C PHE A 58 -25.84 -6.50 -5.52
N LEU A 59 -25.26 -6.79 -6.69
CA LEU A 59 -25.20 -5.90 -7.85
C LEU A 59 -26.23 -6.32 -8.90
N SER A 60 -26.54 -5.38 -9.81
CA SER A 60 -27.59 -5.57 -10.83
C SER A 60 -27.29 -6.69 -11.84
N ASP A 61 -26.03 -7.08 -11.99
CA ASP A 61 -25.52 -8.10 -12.90
C ASP A 61 -25.25 -9.47 -12.22
N GLY A 62 -25.74 -9.64 -10.98
CA GLY A 62 -25.49 -10.85 -10.19
C GLY A 62 -24.14 -10.88 -9.47
N GLY A 63 -23.38 -9.78 -9.51
CA GLY A 63 -22.20 -9.59 -8.68
C GLY A 63 -22.54 -9.44 -7.19
N LEU A 64 -21.57 -9.72 -6.33
CA LEU A 64 -21.64 -9.56 -4.88
C LEU A 64 -20.37 -8.83 -4.42
N VAL A 65 -20.55 -7.69 -3.78
CA VAL A 65 -19.49 -6.97 -3.06
C VAL A 65 -19.47 -7.44 -1.62
N ILE A 66 -18.31 -7.84 -1.11
CA ILE A 66 -18.07 -8.05 0.33
C ILE A 66 -17.09 -6.99 0.80
N ALA A 67 -17.57 -6.04 1.59
CA ALA A 67 -16.79 -4.95 2.14
C ALA A 67 -16.60 -5.15 3.65
N LEU A 68 -15.36 -5.02 4.10
CA LEU A 68 -14.97 -5.19 5.50
C LEU A 68 -14.38 -3.87 6.00
N ASN A 69 -14.83 -3.43 7.18
CA ASN A 69 -14.21 -2.36 7.94
C ASN A 69 -13.71 -2.92 9.26
N ILE A 70 -12.40 -2.85 9.49
CA ILE A 70 -11.73 -3.56 10.57
C ILE A 70 -10.90 -2.59 11.40
N ASN A 71 -10.91 -2.79 12.71
CA ASN A 71 -9.96 -2.13 13.59
C ASN A 71 -8.55 -2.67 13.29
N HIS A 72 -7.66 -1.80 12.80
CA HIS A 72 -6.30 -2.20 12.42
C HIS A 72 -5.46 -2.72 13.61
N CYS A 73 -5.88 -2.51 14.87
CA CYS A 73 -5.25 -3.12 16.04
C CYS A 73 -5.45 -4.65 16.10
N VAL A 74 -6.48 -5.16 15.43
CA VAL A 74 -6.80 -6.59 15.43
C VAL A 74 -5.87 -7.32 14.46
N PHE A 75 -5.80 -6.92 13.20
CA PHE A 75 -4.87 -7.57 12.28
C PHE A 75 -4.48 -6.68 11.09
N GLY A 76 -3.33 -6.99 10.49
CA GLY A 76 -2.79 -6.28 9.34
C GLY A 76 -3.32 -6.80 8.00
N ALA A 77 -2.83 -6.23 6.90
CA ALA A 77 -3.30 -6.56 5.56
C ALA A 77 -3.06 -8.04 5.16
N ASP A 78 -1.95 -8.69 5.56
CA ASP A 78 -1.79 -10.14 5.30
C ASP A 78 -2.89 -10.96 5.99
N ALA A 79 -3.07 -10.74 7.29
CA ALA A 79 -4.00 -11.49 8.12
C ALA A 79 -5.46 -11.24 7.71
N TYR A 80 -5.75 -10.10 7.09
CA TYR A 80 -7.01 -9.86 6.39
C TYR A 80 -7.26 -10.87 5.27
N PHE A 81 -6.28 -11.10 4.39
CA PHE A 81 -6.45 -12.08 3.32
C PHE A 81 -6.43 -13.50 3.85
N THR A 82 -5.63 -13.82 4.88
CA THR A 82 -5.72 -15.10 5.58
C THR A 82 -7.13 -15.36 6.14
N PHE A 83 -7.74 -14.36 6.79
CA PHE A 83 -9.12 -14.45 7.28
C PHE A 83 -10.10 -14.76 6.14
N MET A 84 -9.93 -14.09 4.99
CA MET A 84 -10.82 -14.24 3.85
C MET A 84 -10.63 -15.58 3.13
N THR A 85 -9.40 -16.10 3.07
CA THR A 85 -9.10 -17.46 2.63
C THR A 85 -9.77 -18.49 3.56
N GLN A 86 -9.72 -18.29 4.88
CA GLN A 86 -10.39 -19.18 5.84
C GLN A 86 -11.92 -19.16 5.66
N CYS A 87 -12.52 -17.99 5.48
CA CYS A 87 -13.94 -17.89 5.12
C CYS A 87 -14.23 -18.65 3.83
N GLY A 88 -13.38 -18.52 2.81
CA GLY A 88 -13.59 -19.17 1.53
C GLY A 88 -13.42 -20.68 1.55
N LEU A 89 -12.51 -21.21 2.36
CA LEU A 89 -12.41 -22.64 2.62
C LEU A 89 -13.64 -23.15 3.39
N HIS A 90 -14.19 -22.34 4.30
CA HIS A 90 -15.40 -22.68 5.01
C HIS A 90 -16.61 -22.83 4.11
N TYR A 91 -16.86 -21.88 3.22
CA TYR A 91 -18.00 -21.90 2.31
C TYR A 91 -17.86 -22.91 1.15
N ARG A 92 -16.68 -23.50 0.96
CA ARG A 92 -16.43 -24.59 0.01
C ARG A 92 -16.45 -25.97 0.68
N ASP A 93 -16.94 -26.05 1.91
CA ASP A 93 -17.03 -27.28 2.71
C ASP A 93 -15.71 -28.02 2.91
N VAL A 94 -14.57 -27.31 2.83
CA VAL A 94 -13.25 -27.89 3.13
C VAL A 94 -13.21 -28.23 4.62
N SER A 95 -12.84 -29.46 4.98
CA SER A 95 -12.80 -29.90 6.38
C SER A 95 -11.86 -29.04 7.23
N LYS A 96 -12.19 -28.80 8.50
CA LYS A 96 -11.38 -27.96 9.40
C LYS A 96 -9.94 -28.46 9.53
N VAL A 97 -9.71 -29.77 9.46
CA VAL A 97 -8.38 -30.38 9.57
C VAL A 97 -7.49 -30.09 8.35
N ASP A 98 -8.11 -29.80 7.20
CA ASP A 98 -7.42 -29.50 5.95
C ASP A 98 -7.21 -27.99 5.74
N ARG A 99 -7.74 -27.16 6.65
CA ARG A 99 -7.57 -25.71 6.59
C ARG A 99 -6.24 -25.29 7.24
N PRO A 100 -5.60 -24.22 6.74
CA PRO A 100 -4.39 -23.69 7.37
C PRO A 100 -4.62 -23.34 8.84
N VAL A 101 -3.72 -23.78 9.73
CA VAL A 101 -3.79 -23.48 11.17
C VAL A 101 -3.40 -22.03 11.39
N ILE A 102 -4.26 -21.27 12.05
CA ILE A 102 -4.04 -19.85 12.35
C ILE A 102 -3.29 -19.70 13.67
N SER A 103 -2.21 -18.90 13.67
CA SER A 103 -1.50 -18.55 14.90
C SER A 103 -2.02 -17.21 15.43
N HIS A 104 -2.53 -17.24 16.66
CA HIS A 104 -2.99 -16.06 17.40
C HIS A 104 -1.97 -15.59 18.45
N ASP A 105 -0.82 -16.26 18.55
CA ASP A 105 0.14 -16.05 19.63
C ASP A 105 0.99 -14.79 19.42
N ARG A 106 0.48 -13.66 19.91
CA ARG A 106 1.20 -12.37 19.83
C ARG A 106 2.42 -12.31 20.75
N HIS A 107 2.57 -13.23 21.69
CA HIS A 107 3.75 -13.26 22.57
C HIS A 107 5.05 -13.50 21.83
N LEU A 108 4.98 -14.06 20.61
CA LEU A 108 6.10 -14.20 19.70
C LEU A 108 6.79 -12.86 19.35
N LEU A 109 6.08 -11.73 19.49
CA LEU A 109 6.63 -10.39 19.29
C LEU A 109 7.10 -9.72 20.59
N PHE A 110 6.83 -10.30 21.76
CA PHE A 110 7.12 -9.69 23.07
C PHE A 110 8.44 -10.19 23.69
N CYS A 111 9.41 -10.61 22.89
CA CYS A 111 10.74 -10.94 23.39
C CYS A 111 11.58 -9.67 23.62
N SER A 112 11.41 -9.05 24.80
CA SER A 112 12.37 -8.06 25.27
C SER A 112 13.66 -8.78 25.67
N SER A 113 14.79 -8.39 25.09
CA SER A 113 16.12 -8.87 25.50
C SER A 113 16.54 -8.36 26.89
N GLY A 114 15.68 -7.58 27.56
CA GLY A 114 16.00 -6.85 28.79
C GLY A 114 16.95 -5.66 28.59
N LYS A 115 17.52 -5.53 27.38
CA LYS A 115 18.35 -4.40 26.97
C LYS A 115 17.43 -3.41 26.26
N GLY A 116 17.51 -2.13 26.64
CA GLY A 116 16.79 -1.05 25.96
C GLY A 116 17.18 -0.93 24.48
N PRO A 117 16.51 -0.07 23.71
CA PRO A 117 16.80 0.11 22.29
C PRO A 117 18.23 0.56 22.06
N ARG A 118 18.88 0.01 21.03
CA ARG A 118 20.27 0.29 20.66
C ARG A 118 20.39 1.17 19.43
N PHE A 119 19.37 1.19 18.57
CA PHE A 119 19.35 1.99 17.36
C PHE A 119 18.51 3.25 17.54
N GLU A 120 18.84 4.25 16.73
CA GLU A 120 17.99 5.42 16.56
C GLU A 120 16.82 5.05 15.63
N HIS A 121 15.60 5.03 16.18
CA HIS A 121 14.38 4.72 15.44
C HIS A 121 13.76 5.98 14.82
N ARG A 122 14.41 6.54 13.81
CA ARG A 122 13.97 7.78 13.11
C ARG A 122 12.59 7.66 12.48
N GLU A 123 12.13 6.43 12.23
CA GLU A 123 10.77 6.15 11.77
C GLU A 123 9.68 6.55 12.78
N TYR A 124 10.03 6.75 14.06
CA TYR A 124 9.13 7.17 15.12
C TYR A 124 9.56 8.49 15.78
N THR A 125 8.56 9.28 16.16
CA THR A 125 8.72 10.48 16.98
C THR A 125 7.94 10.29 18.28
N ILE A 126 8.55 10.65 19.41
CA ILE A 126 7.89 10.64 20.72
C ILE A 126 7.24 12.01 20.95
N VAL A 127 5.96 12.00 21.34
CA VAL A 127 5.19 13.20 21.65
C VAL A 127 4.66 13.13 23.08
N ASP A 128 4.64 14.27 23.75
CA ASP A 128 4.04 14.41 25.07
C ASP A 128 2.52 14.31 24.94
N VAL A 129 1.95 13.23 25.47
CA VAL A 129 0.50 13.07 25.54
C VAL A 129 0.01 13.85 26.74
N SER A 130 -0.20 15.16 26.57
CA SER A 130 -0.89 15.96 27.58
C SER A 130 -2.28 15.34 27.81
N PRO A 131 -2.69 15.06 29.07
CA PRO A 131 -4.01 14.50 29.34
C PRO A 131 -5.03 15.46 28.74
N MET A 132 -5.90 14.94 27.87
CA MET A 132 -6.90 15.71 27.15
C MET A 132 -7.57 16.70 28.11
N LEU A 133 -7.20 17.98 28.02
CA LEU A 133 -8.04 19.03 28.54
C LEU A 133 -9.38 18.85 27.84
N GLN A 134 -10.46 18.84 28.63
CA GLN A 134 -11.82 18.99 28.13
C GLN A 134 -11.85 20.11 27.07
N PRO A 135 -12.79 20.11 26.11
CA PRO A 135 -12.85 21.13 25.06
C PRO A 135 -13.18 22.51 25.68
N SER A 136 -12.18 23.15 26.28
CA SER A 136 -12.22 24.52 26.73
C SER A 136 -11.87 25.38 25.51
N SER A 137 -12.92 25.94 24.91
CA SER A 137 -12.88 27.24 24.26
C SER A 137 -11.75 27.41 23.22
N PHE A 138 -11.90 26.81 22.04
CA PHE A 138 -11.17 27.25 20.85
C PHE A 138 -11.66 28.64 20.43
N ASN A 139 -11.24 29.69 21.14
CA ASN A 139 -11.33 31.05 20.65
C ASN A 139 -10.16 31.30 19.69
N ASN A 140 -10.51 31.52 18.42
CA ASN A 140 -9.69 32.15 17.37
C ASN A 140 -8.32 31.52 17.05
N VAL A 141 -8.29 30.22 16.75
CA VAL A 141 -7.26 29.68 15.85
C VAL A 141 -7.91 29.45 14.49
N SER A 142 -7.42 30.12 13.45
CA SER A 142 -7.85 29.89 12.08
C SER A 142 -7.71 28.39 11.78
N VAL A 143 -8.83 27.69 11.61
CA VAL A 143 -8.82 26.28 11.19
C VAL A 143 -8.04 26.24 9.86
N PRO A 144 -6.93 25.50 9.76
CA PRO A 144 -6.21 25.39 8.51
C PRO A 144 -7.17 24.93 7.43
N VAL A 145 -7.26 25.67 6.32
CA VAL A 145 -8.08 25.26 5.18
C VAL A 145 -7.52 23.95 4.68
N ILE A 146 -8.21 22.85 4.99
CA ILE A 146 -7.82 21.52 4.55
C ILE A 146 -7.97 21.51 3.02
N PRO A 147 -6.88 21.32 2.25
CA PRO A 147 -6.98 21.33 0.81
C PRO A 147 -7.83 20.14 0.36
N LYS A 148 -8.67 20.35 -0.65
CA LYS A 148 -9.49 19.29 -1.24
C LYS A 148 -8.57 18.16 -1.73
N THR A 149 -8.80 16.94 -1.25
CA THR A 149 -8.06 15.76 -1.70
C THR A 149 -8.86 14.93 -2.69
N THR A 150 -8.15 14.05 -3.41
CA THR A 150 -8.73 13.10 -4.34
C THR A 150 -7.81 11.88 -4.46
N SER A 151 -8.32 10.83 -5.09
CA SER A 151 -7.57 9.60 -5.33
C SER A 151 -7.58 9.22 -6.80
N HIS A 152 -6.51 8.60 -7.27
CA HIS A 152 -6.44 8.06 -8.63
C HIS A 152 -5.61 6.78 -8.69
N ILE A 153 -5.96 5.91 -9.64
CA ILE A 153 -5.24 4.68 -9.89
C ILE A 153 -4.38 4.85 -11.13
N PHE A 154 -3.08 4.62 -10.96
CA PHE A 154 -2.09 4.64 -12.01
C PHE A 154 -1.70 3.19 -12.34
N HIS A 155 -1.97 2.76 -13.58
CA HIS A 155 -1.70 1.39 -14.01
C HIS A 155 -0.31 1.24 -14.63
N LEU A 156 0.47 0.29 -14.13
CA LEU A 156 1.77 -0.10 -14.67
C LEU A 156 1.67 -1.53 -15.21
N SER A 157 1.66 -1.66 -16.54
CA SER A 157 1.72 -2.98 -17.20
C SER A 157 3.04 -3.68 -16.90
N LYS A 158 3.09 -5.00 -17.13
CA LYS A 158 4.32 -5.80 -17.02
C LYS A 158 5.46 -5.22 -17.88
N ALA A 159 5.15 -4.74 -19.09
CA ALA A 159 6.12 -4.10 -19.97
C ALA A 159 6.66 -2.80 -19.36
N ASN A 160 5.77 -1.94 -18.83
CA ASN A 160 6.18 -0.71 -18.15
C ASN A 160 7.07 -1.00 -16.94
N LEU A 161 6.74 -2.02 -16.14
CA LEU A 161 7.51 -2.43 -14.98
C LEU A 161 8.91 -2.94 -15.34
N ASN A 162 9.02 -3.73 -16.41
CA ASN A 162 10.31 -4.21 -16.91
C ASN A 162 11.16 -3.06 -17.43
N ALA A 163 10.59 -2.20 -18.28
CA ALA A 163 11.29 -1.03 -18.80
C ALA A 163 11.76 -0.10 -17.67
N LEU A 164 10.90 0.16 -16.68
CA LEU A 164 11.22 0.97 -15.51
C LEU A 164 12.34 0.36 -14.67
N LYS A 165 12.33 -0.96 -14.44
CA LYS A 165 13.39 -1.64 -13.70
C LYS A 165 14.72 -1.53 -14.42
N THR A 166 14.76 -1.76 -15.73
CA THR A 166 15.98 -1.63 -16.54
C THR A 166 16.50 -0.20 -16.53
N PHE A 167 15.62 0.79 -16.72
CA PHE A 167 15.96 2.21 -16.69
C PHE A 167 16.57 2.62 -15.34
N ALA A 168 15.94 2.23 -14.23
CA ALA A 168 16.47 2.50 -12.89
C ALA A 168 17.80 1.76 -12.63
N ALA A 169 17.92 0.50 -13.06
CA ALA A 169 19.14 -0.28 -12.90
C ALA A 169 20.35 0.31 -13.66
N GLY A 170 20.12 0.93 -14.82
CA GLY A 170 21.16 1.66 -15.55
C GLY A 170 21.72 2.83 -14.74
N GLY A 171 20.87 3.61 -14.08
CA GLY A 171 21.30 4.66 -13.15
C GLY A 171 22.06 4.12 -11.94
N VAL A 172 21.64 2.97 -11.39
CA VAL A 172 22.34 2.29 -10.28
C VAL A 172 23.76 1.90 -10.68
N ALA A 173 23.94 1.32 -11.88
CA ALA A 173 25.27 0.92 -12.35
C ALA A 173 26.24 2.11 -12.45
N SER A 174 25.73 3.29 -12.80
CA SER A 174 26.51 4.54 -12.84
C SER A 174 26.95 5.00 -11.44
N ILE A 175 26.06 4.92 -10.44
CA ILE A 175 26.32 5.34 -9.05
C ILE A 175 27.25 4.36 -8.33
N CYS A 176 26.96 3.07 -8.45
CA CYS A 176 27.55 2.00 -7.62
C CYS A 176 28.68 1.25 -8.33
N SER A 177 29.47 1.90 -9.19
CA SER A 177 30.54 1.30 -10.03
C SER A 177 31.58 0.42 -9.31
N ARG A 178 31.54 0.29 -7.97
CA ARG A 178 32.41 -0.56 -7.14
C ARG A 178 31.70 -1.43 -6.08
N GLN A 179 30.37 -1.51 -6.07
CA GLN A 179 29.60 -2.32 -5.10
C GLN A 179 28.93 -3.50 -5.81
N ALA A 180 29.52 -4.69 -5.66
CA ALA A 180 29.04 -5.92 -6.29
C ALA A 180 27.63 -6.36 -5.85
N ASP A 181 27.11 -5.84 -4.72
CA ASP A 181 25.86 -6.28 -4.10
C ASP A 181 24.71 -5.27 -4.18
N ALA A 182 24.90 -4.11 -4.83
CA ALA A 182 23.84 -3.11 -4.95
C ALA A 182 22.80 -3.54 -6.01
N TYR A 183 21.57 -3.84 -5.58
CA TYR A 183 20.48 -4.20 -6.48
C TYR A 183 19.19 -3.47 -6.11
N ILE A 184 18.25 -3.41 -7.05
CA ILE A 184 16.89 -2.93 -6.83
C ILE A 184 15.88 -3.93 -7.39
N SER A 185 14.71 -4.05 -6.77
CA SER A 185 13.58 -4.78 -7.34
C SER A 185 12.73 -3.91 -8.25
N THR A 186 11.85 -4.57 -9.01
CA THR A 186 10.77 -3.93 -9.75
C THR A 186 9.91 -3.05 -8.86
N MET A 187 9.63 -3.49 -7.62
CA MET A 187 8.80 -2.73 -6.69
C MET A 187 9.51 -1.49 -6.15
N ASP A 188 10.84 -1.54 -5.95
CA ASP A 188 11.62 -0.36 -5.57
C ASP A 188 11.61 0.67 -6.69
N ALA A 189 11.85 0.25 -7.93
CA ALA A 189 11.81 1.13 -9.10
C ALA A 189 10.42 1.77 -9.27
N ALA A 190 9.35 0.98 -9.14
CA ALA A 190 7.98 1.49 -9.17
C ALA A 190 7.68 2.43 -7.99
N THR A 191 8.25 2.20 -6.79
CA THR A 191 8.01 3.09 -5.63
C THR A 191 8.75 4.39 -5.83
N ALA A 192 10.00 4.31 -6.27
CA ALA A 192 10.84 5.46 -6.57
C ALA A 192 10.20 6.36 -7.62
N LEU A 193 9.63 5.78 -8.69
CA LEU A 193 8.91 6.56 -9.70
C LEU A 193 7.73 7.32 -9.08
N MET A 194 6.88 6.65 -8.29
CA MET A 194 5.74 7.32 -7.67
C MET A 194 6.18 8.41 -6.70
N VAL A 195 7.17 8.14 -5.85
CA VAL A 195 7.75 9.13 -4.93
C VAL A 195 8.26 10.35 -5.68
N LEU A 196 9.01 10.13 -6.77
CA LEU A 196 9.54 11.20 -7.60
C LEU A 196 8.42 12.06 -8.20
N LEU A 197 7.46 11.42 -8.88
CA LEU A 197 6.38 12.13 -9.55
C LEU A 197 5.44 12.84 -8.57
N ILE A 198 5.18 12.26 -7.41
CA ILE A 198 4.39 12.90 -6.34
C ILE A 198 5.12 14.15 -5.84
N THR A 199 6.43 14.05 -5.60
CA THR A 199 7.25 15.17 -5.12
C THR A 199 7.29 16.30 -6.15
N GLN A 200 7.52 15.97 -7.43
CA GLN A 200 7.46 16.94 -8.53
C GLN A 200 6.08 17.59 -8.67
N ALA A 201 5.01 16.78 -8.57
CA ALA A 201 3.64 17.27 -8.66
C ALA A 201 3.28 18.21 -7.49
N ARG A 202 3.95 18.10 -6.35
CA ARG A 202 3.78 19.02 -5.22
C ARG A 202 4.59 20.30 -5.38
N GLY A 203 5.81 20.21 -5.93
CA GLY A 203 6.63 21.38 -6.26
C GLY A 203 7.02 22.24 -5.05
N HIS A 204 7.07 21.67 -3.85
CA HIS A 204 7.33 22.43 -2.62
C HIS A 204 8.83 22.65 -2.34
N HIS A 205 9.74 21.99 -3.06
CA HIS A 205 11.20 22.09 -2.86
C HIS A 205 11.64 21.94 -1.39
N LYS A 206 11.08 20.91 -0.71
CA LYS A 206 11.35 20.62 0.70
C LYS A 206 12.02 19.26 0.81
N ASN A 207 12.71 19.04 1.92
CA ASN A 207 13.18 17.72 2.30
C ASN A 207 12.01 16.75 2.36
N LEU A 208 12.29 15.51 1.99
CA LEU A 208 11.32 14.45 1.82
C LEU A 208 11.71 13.27 2.70
N ASN A 209 10.79 12.82 3.53
CA ASN A 209 10.88 11.50 4.15
C ASN A 209 9.92 10.53 3.45
N VAL A 210 10.38 9.31 3.24
CA VAL A 210 9.57 8.22 2.67
C VAL A 210 9.50 7.08 3.68
N GLY A 211 8.27 6.72 4.03
CA GLY A 211 7.97 5.55 4.86
C GLY A 211 7.43 4.42 3.98
N VAL A 212 8.05 3.25 4.01
CA VAL A 212 7.58 2.05 3.31
C VAL A 212 7.19 0.98 4.33
N ALA A 213 5.96 0.47 4.23
CA ALA A 213 5.51 -0.65 5.04
C ALA A 213 6.25 -1.94 4.65
N VAL A 214 6.87 -2.61 5.63
CA VAL A 214 7.64 -3.85 5.47
C VAL A 214 7.00 -4.96 6.29
N ASN A 215 6.69 -6.08 5.63
CA ASN A 215 6.20 -7.29 6.28
C ASN A 215 7.35 -8.01 7.01
N GLY A 216 7.28 -8.05 8.34
CA GLY A 216 8.32 -8.63 9.20
C GLY A 216 8.25 -10.15 9.37
N ARG A 217 7.17 -10.82 8.93
CA ARG A 217 6.90 -12.23 9.26
C ARG A 217 8.07 -13.19 8.94
N ARG A 218 8.66 -13.02 7.76
CA ARG A 218 9.77 -13.86 7.27
C ARG A 218 11.16 -13.27 7.59
N ARG A 219 11.22 -12.14 8.29
CA ARG A 219 12.45 -11.40 8.57
C ARG A 219 12.96 -11.61 9.99
N PHE A 220 12.12 -12.13 10.88
CA PHE A 220 12.56 -12.62 12.17
C PHE A 220 13.34 -13.92 12.01
N ASP A 221 14.25 -14.17 12.94
CA ASP A 221 14.97 -15.44 13.11
C ASP A 221 14.73 -15.98 14.53
N PRO A 222 13.99 -17.10 14.70
CA PRO A 222 13.25 -17.82 13.64
C PRO A 222 12.08 -16.99 13.07
N PRO A 223 11.61 -17.29 11.84
CA PRO A 223 10.47 -16.61 11.25
C PRO A 223 9.17 -16.88 12.02
N LEU A 224 8.22 -15.96 11.92
CA LEU A 224 6.90 -16.15 12.51
C LEU A 224 6.10 -17.25 11.78
N PRO A 225 5.11 -17.87 12.45
CA PRO A 225 4.23 -18.85 11.82
C PRO A 225 3.57 -18.29 10.55
N GLU A 226 3.46 -19.13 9.52
CA GLU A 226 2.97 -18.76 8.18
C GLU A 226 1.60 -18.05 8.20
N ASN A 227 0.68 -18.49 9.06
CA ASN A 227 -0.65 -17.91 9.21
C ASN A 227 -0.80 -17.10 10.52
N TYR A 228 0.23 -16.34 10.89
CA TYR A 228 0.15 -15.43 12.03
C TYR A 228 -0.86 -14.29 11.78
N ALA A 229 -1.92 -14.26 12.59
CA ALA A 229 -3.06 -13.37 12.44
C ALA A 229 -2.81 -11.94 12.95
N GLY A 230 -1.70 -11.64 13.62
CA GLY A 230 -1.45 -10.30 14.16
C GLY A 230 -0.87 -9.31 13.15
N ASN A 231 -0.61 -8.09 13.61
CA ASN A 231 0.15 -7.09 12.85
C ASN A 231 1.65 -7.38 12.96
N VAL A 232 2.35 -7.40 11.82
CA VAL A 232 3.81 -7.57 11.72
C VAL A 232 4.33 -6.65 10.63
N VAL A 233 4.02 -5.36 10.76
CA VAL A 233 4.39 -4.35 9.77
C VAL A 233 5.32 -3.35 10.45
N PHE A 234 6.51 -3.21 9.89
CA PHE A 234 7.52 -2.24 10.30
C PHE A 234 7.65 -1.15 9.23
N THR A 235 8.17 0.02 9.61
CA THR A 235 8.34 1.14 8.68
C THR A 235 9.80 1.26 8.27
N ALA A 236 10.11 0.93 7.02
CA ALA A 236 11.39 1.32 6.42
C ALA A 236 11.36 2.83 6.14
N PHE A 237 12.32 3.56 6.71
CA PHE A 237 12.38 5.02 6.65
C PHE A 237 13.60 5.48 5.86
N SER A 238 13.40 6.34 4.88
CA SER A 238 14.46 7.02 4.13
C SER A 238 14.20 8.52 4.03
N SER A 239 15.27 9.31 4.08
CA SER A 239 15.23 10.77 3.97
C SER A 239 15.99 11.25 2.73
N TYR A 240 15.54 12.36 2.15
CA TYR A 240 16.10 12.98 0.96
C TYR A 240 16.12 14.48 1.13
N GLU A 241 17.25 15.11 0.83
CA GLU A 241 17.37 16.57 0.84
C GLU A 241 16.69 17.15 -0.42
N ALA A 242 16.16 18.36 -0.32
CA ALA A 242 15.50 19.02 -1.44
C ALA A 242 16.41 19.14 -2.69
N SER A 243 17.72 19.35 -2.47
CA SER A 243 18.73 19.45 -3.53
C SER A 243 18.98 18.13 -4.27
N GLU A 244 18.78 16.98 -3.62
CA GLU A 244 18.89 15.66 -4.26
C GLU A 244 17.72 15.36 -5.19
N LEU A 245 16.61 16.07 -5.01
CA LEU A 245 15.36 15.89 -5.75
C LEU A 245 15.10 17.02 -6.75
N ASP A 246 16.07 17.91 -6.95
CA ASP A 246 15.92 19.06 -7.83
C ASP A 246 16.08 18.67 -9.30
N THR A 247 14.95 18.62 -10.01
CA THR A 247 14.88 18.31 -11.44
C THR A 247 15.43 19.41 -12.35
N THR A 248 15.64 20.63 -11.85
CA THR A 248 16.15 21.75 -12.66
C THR A 248 17.62 21.58 -13.03
N ILE A 249 18.33 20.69 -12.32
CA ILE A 249 19.74 20.34 -12.52
C ILE A 249 19.88 19.27 -13.63
N SER A 250 18.77 18.70 -14.12
CA SER A 250 18.79 17.72 -15.21
C SER A 250 19.28 18.34 -16.51
N SER A 251 20.29 17.70 -17.12
CA SER A 251 20.93 18.10 -18.37
C SER A 251 20.02 17.99 -19.61
N SER A 252 18.80 17.48 -19.47
CA SER A 252 17.77 17.48 -20.51
C SER A 252 16.46 18.07 -19.98
N PRO A 253 16.08 19.30 -20.37
CA PRO A 253 14.83 19.95 -19.93
C PRO A 253 13.55 19.21 -20.36
N SER A 254 13.66 18.25 -21.29
CA SER A 254 12.53 17.48 -21.80
C SER A 254 12.29 16.16 -21.05
N SER A 255 13.30 15.61 -20.36
CA SER A 255 13.18 14.32 -19.65
C SER A 255 12.40 14.48 -18.34
N VAL A 256 11.28 13.76 -18.22
CA VAL A 256 10.41 13.78 -17.02
C VAL A 256 11.02 13.02 -15.85
N CYS A 257 11.94 12.11 -16.14
CA CYS A 257 12.56 11.22 -15.18
C CYS A 257 14.07 11.19 -15.43
N ASP A 258 14.84 11.82 -14.55
CA ASP A 258 16.30 11.66 -14.54
C ASP A 258 16.66 10.26 -14.02
N PRO A 259 17.37 9.43 -14.81
CA PRO A 259 17.77 8.08 -14.39
C PRO A 259 18.62 8.09 -13.12
N HIS A 260 19.45 9.12 -12.91
CA HIS A 260 20.29 9.22 -11.73
C HIS A 260 19.44 9.42 -10.47
N MET A 261 18.56 10.42 -10.46
CA MET A 261 17.64 10.66 -9.34
C MET A 261 16.73 9.45 -9.05
N LEU A 262 16.18 8.80 -10.09
CA LEU A 262 15.36 7.60 -9.90
C LEU A 262 16.16 6.48 -9.22
N ALA A 263 17.42 6.28 -9.63
CA ALA A 263 18.31 5.29 -9.03
C ALA A 263 18.67 5.63 -7.58
N VAL A 264 18.95 6.89 -7.25
CA VAL A 264 19.19 7.36 -5.87
C VAL A 264 17.99 7.03 -4.97
N ILE A 265 16.78 7.36 -5.44
CA ILE A 265 15.56 7.06 -4.67
C ILE A 265 15.39 5.56 -4.50
N ALA A 266 15.48 4.77 -5.58
CA ALA A 266 15.29 3.32 -5.55
C ALA A 266 16.31 2.61 -4.64
N LEU A 267 17.59 2.99 -4.69
CA LEU A 267 18.64 2.42 -3.85
C LEU A 267 18.40 2.73 -2.37
N ARG A 268 18.08 3.98 -2.04
CA ARG A 268 17.87 4.37 -0.64
C ARG A 268 16.62 3.72 -0.06
N LEU A 269 15.56 3.55 -0.86
CA LEU A 269 14.39 2.74 -0.47
C LEU A 269 14.78 1.28 -0.23
N ARG A 270 15.55 0.66 -1.13
CA ARG A 270 16.01 -0.72 -0.94
C ARG A 270 16.86 -0.86 0.33
N GLN A 271 17.80 0.05 0.57
CA GLN A 271 18.63 0.04 1.77
C GLN A 271 17.81 0.16 3.05
N SER A 272 16.83 1.05 3.10
CA SER A 272 15.95 1.18 4.27
C SER A 272 15.09 -0.07 4.50
N ILE A 273 14.63 -0.73 3.43
CA ILE A 273 13.90 -2.01 3.51
C ILE A 273 14.82 -3.15 3.97
N LEU A 274 16.07 -3.21 3.51
CA LEU A 274 17.03 -4.24 3.93
C LEU A 274 17.46 -4.07 5.39
N ARG A 275 17.52 -2.82 5.88
CA ARG A 275 17.81 -2.51 7.29
C ARG A 275 16.77 -3.09 8.25
N GLN A 276 15.53 -3.32 7.80
CA GLN A 276 14.49 -4.03 8.56
C GLN A 276 14.78 -5.54 8.62
N ASN A 277 15.89 -5.92 9.24
CA ASN A 277 16.27 -7.31 9.52
C ASN A 277 15.81 -7.72 10.93
N ASP A 278 16.04 -8.97 11.33
CA ASP A 278 15.67 -9.48 12.66
C ASP A 278 16.14 -8.56 13.79
N GLU A 279 17.43 -8.20 13.76
CA GLU A 279 18.08 -7.39 14.78
C GLU A 279 17.41 -6.01 14.94
N TYR A 280 17.21 -5.28 13.84
CA TYR A 280 16.62 -3.95 13.87
C TYR A 280 15.14 -4.01 14.27
N MET A 281 14.37 -4.97 13.78
CA MET A 281 12.95 -5.11 14.12
C MET A 281 12.75 -5.49 15.59
N ARG A 282 13.60 -6.35 16.16
CA ARG A 282 13.58 -6.65 17.60
C ARG A 282 13.94 -5.43 18.44
N ASP A 283 14.90 -4.64 17.98
CA ASP A 283 15.26 -3.37 18.63
C ASP A 283 14.10 -2.36 18.57
N THR A 284 13.37 -2.29 17.44
CA THR A 284 12.12 -1.50 17.33
C THR A 284 11.09 -1.94 18.37
N LEU A 285 10.91 -3.26 18.56
CA LEU A 285 9.98 -3.76 19.58
C LEU A 285 10.44 -3.38 20.99
N ALA A 286 11.74 -3.41 21.27
CA ALA A 286 12.30 -2.94 22.54
C ALA A 286 12.11 -1.43 22.72
N PHE A 287 12.30 -0.63 21.66
CA PHE A 287 12.03 0.80 21.65
C PHE A 287 10.57 1.10 21.99
N LEU A 288 9.62 0.39 21.38
CA LEU A 288 8.20 0.59 21.65
C LEU A 288 7.82 0.16 23.07
N ALA A 289 8.46 -0.89 23.60
CA ALA A 289 8.16 -1.44 24.92
C ALA A 289 8.57 -0.53 26.09
N VAL A 290 9.56 0.35 25.90
CA VAL A 290 10.03 1.29 26.95
C VAL A 290 9.23 2.59 27.02
N GLN A 291 8.27 2.80 26.09
CA GLN A 291 7.46 4.02 26.06
C GLN A 291 6.35 3.96 27.11
N GLU A 292 6.05 5.10 27.74
CA GLU A 292 5.01 5.18 28.78
C GLU A 292 3.63 4.76 28.28
N SER A 293 3.34 5.06 27.00
CA SER A 293 2.08 4.71 26.35
C SER A 293 2.29 4.55 24.85
N PRO A 294 1.57 3.60 24.20
CA PRO A 294 1.54 3.52 22.74
C PRO A 294 1.07 4.82 22.06
N ARG A 295 0.36 5.70 22.78
CA ARG A 295 -0.12 6.99 22.27
C ARG A 295 0.99 8.04 22.14
N CYS A 296 2.10 7.86 22.86
CA CYS A 296 3.24 8.78 22.79
C CYS A 296 4.06 8.54 21.52
N VAL A 297 3.86 7.41 20.82
CA VAL A 297 4.61 7.07 19.62
C VAL A 297 3.81 7.46 18.39
N GLN A 298 4.39 8.34 17.58
CA GLN A 298 3.86 8.70 16.26
C GLN A 298 4.84 8.30 15.17
N VAL A 299 4.34 8.04 13.96
CA VAL A 299 5.20 7.91 12.78
C VAL A 299 5.81 9.28 12.45
N SER A 300 7.11 9.32 12.21
CA SER A 300 7.82 10.58 11.93
C SER A 300 7.44 11.21 10.59
N THR A 301 6.90 10.41 9.66
CA THR A 301 6.52 10.88 8.33
C THR A 301 5.26 11.74 8.37
N LYS A 302 5.37 12.99 7.93
CA LYS A 302 4.26 13.95 7.81
C LYS A 302 3.59 13.82 6.45
N PHE A 303 3.01 12.65 6.17
CA PHE A 303 2.36 12.40 4.89
C PHE A 303 0.96 13.03 4.80
N ALA A 304 0.31 13.35 5.92
CA ALA A 304 -0.97 14.05 5.88
C ALA A 304 -0.75 15.55 5.61
N PHE A 305 -1.10 16.02 4.41
CA PHE A 305 -0.91 17.41 3.94
C PHE A 305 0.52 17.97 4.05
N GLY A 306 1.52 17.11 4.29
CA GLY A 306 2.94 17.48 4.31
C GLY A 306 3.68 17.00 3.06
N SER A 307 5.00 17.18 3.06
CA SER A 307 5.88 16.82 1.94
C SER A 307 6.14 15.31 1.82
N ASP A 308 6.06 14.59 2.93
CA ASP A 308 6.47 13.19 3.04
C ASP A 308 5.56 12.25 2.26
N VAL A 309 6.03 11.03 1.98
CA VAL A 309 5.27 10.01 1.26
C VAL A 309 5.23 8.71 2.06
N MET A 310 4.05 8.09 2.16
CA MET A 310 3.89 6.75 2.70
C MET A 310 3.56 5.76 1.58
N ALA A 311 4.26 4.63 1.51
CA ALA A 311 4.02 3.59 0.54
C ALA A 311 3.72 2.24 1.21
N SER A 312 2.72 1.53 0.71
CA SER A 312 2.38 0.17 1.14
C SER A 312 2.13 -0.70 -0.09
N SER A 313 2.71 -1.91 -0.11
CA SER A 313 2.48 -2.89 -1.19
C SER A 313 1.55 -4.00 -0.72
N TRP A 314 0.55 -4.31 -1.54
CA TRP A 314 -0.42 -5.39 -1.36
C TRP A 314 -0.28 -6.48 -2.45
N VAL A 315 0.79 -6.41 -3.25
CA VAL A 315 1.04 -7.29 -4.41
C VAL A 315 1.13 -8.77 -4.02
N ASP A 316 1.74 -9.08 -2.87
CA ASP A 316 2.06 -10.45 -2.44
C ASP A 316 1.28 -10.89 -1.17
N LEU A 317 0.12 -10.28 -0.90
CA LEU A 317 -0.66 -10.58 0.31
C LEU A 317 -1.64 -11.76 0.15
N GLY A 318 -1.56 -12.54 -0.94
CA GLY A 318 -2.44 -13.69 -1.16
C GLY A 318 -3.90 -13.33 -1.48
N ALA A 319 -4.15 -12.10 -1.93
CA ALA A 319 -5.50 -11.64 -2.26
C ALA A 319 -6.22 -12.55 -3.26
N MET A 320 -5.49 -13.05 -4.26
CA MET A 320 -6.07 -13.89 -5.31
C MET A 320 -6.45 -15.30 -4.84
N ASP A 321 -5.88 -15.75 -3.74
CA ASP A 321 -6.17 -17.08 -3.15
C ASP A 321 -7.42 -17.05 -2.26
N ALA A 322 -7.84 -15.86 -1.83
CA ALA A 322 -9.01 -15.64 -1.01
C ALA A 322 -10.30 -15.67 -1.84
N THR A 323 -10.66 -16.86 -2.33
CA THR A 323 -11.93 -17.11 -3.04
C THR A 323 -12.98 -17.78 -2.16
N LEU A 324 -14.24 -17.31 -2.24
CA LEU A 324 -15.38 -17.91 -1.54
C LEU A 324 -16.09 -19.03 -2.32
N GLY A 325 -15.70 -19.31 -3.56
CA GLY A 325 -16.37 -20.29 -4.41
C GLY A 325 -15.61 -20.59 -5.70
N PRO A 326 -16.25 -21.27 -6.68
CA PRO A 326 -15.63 -21.60 -7.96
C PRO A 326 -15.45 -20.38 -8.89
N GLY A 327 -16.05 -19.23 -8.54
CA GLY A 327 -15.90 -17.98 -9.29
C GLY A 327 -14.60 -17.23 -8.98
N HIS A 328 -14.18 -16.38 -9.92
CA HIS A 328 -13.05 -15.49 -9.73
C HIS A 328 -13.40 -14.37 -8.73
N CYS A 329 -12.51 -14.14 -7.75
CA CYS A 329 -12.62 -13.02 -6.82
C CYS A 329 -11.67 -11.89 -7.26
N THR A 330 -12.20 -10.67 -7.35
CA THR A 330 -11.37 -9.47 -7.52
C THR A 330 -11.33 -8.68 -6.23
N TRP A 331 -10.17 -8.09 -5.93
CA TRP A 331 -9.97 -7.31 -4.73
C TRP A 331 -9.66 -5.86 -5.05
N ARG A 332 -10.27 -4.95 -4.28
CA ARG A 332 -9.98 -3.53 -4.41
C ARG A 332 -10.01 -2.80 -3.07
N ARG A 333 -9.06 -1.88 -2.90
CA ARG A 333 -9.09 -0.89 -1.82
C ARG A 333 -10.07 0.24 -2.23
N PRO A 334 -11.02 0.62 -1.37
CA PRO A 334 -11.97 1.68 -1.67
C PRO A 334 -11.27 3.05 -1.78
N THR A 335 -11.76 3.89 -2.69
CA THR A 335 -11.33 5.29 -2.82
C THR A 335 -12.02 6.12 -1.73
N SER A 336 -11.29 6.45 -0.67
CA SER A 336 -11.82 7.31 0.40
C SER A 336 -11.75 8.79 -0.02
N PRO A 337 -12.87 9.54 0.02
CA PRO A 337 -12.85 10.99 -0.17
C PRO A 337 -12.24 11.75 1.01
N PHE A 338 -12.03 11.09 2.15
CA PHE A 338 -11.42 11.65 3.37
C PHE A 338 -9.98 11.22 3.56
N ALA A 339 -9.29 10.78 2.51
CA ALA A 339 -7.87 10.54 2.61
C ALA A 339 -7.17 11.90 2.81
N THR A 340 -6.79 12.17 4.05
CA THR A 340 -5.93 13.29 4.44
C THR A 340 -4.48 13.06 4.04
N ASP A 341 -4.17 11.93 3.42
CA ASP A 341 -2.85 11.31 3.44
C ASP A 341 -2.26 11.20 2.05
N SER A 342 -0.99 11.59 1.89
CA SER A 342 -0.16 11.20 0.75
C SER A 342 0.35 9.78 0.89
N SER A 343 -0.60 8.86 0.72
CA SER A 343 -0.34 7.44 0.70
C SER A 343 -0.42 6.91 -0.74
N CYS A 344 0.55 6.09 -1.09
CA CYS A 344 0.54 5.27 -2.31
C CYS A 344 0.37 3.81 -1.88
N SER A 345 -0.78 3.23 -2.18
CA SER A 345 -1.03 1.79 -2.00
C SER A 345 -0.94 1.10 -3.35
N LYS A 346 -0.10 0.07 -3.46
CA LYS A 346 0.03 -0.72 -4.68
C LYS A 346 -0.66 -2.05 -4.52
N SER A 347 -1.41 -2.49 -5.53
CA SER A 347 -2.06 -3.80 -5.54
C SER A 347 -1.88 -4.47 -6.90
N CYS A 348 -1.83 -5.80 -6.91
CA CYS A 348 -1.93 -6.57 -8.14
C CYS A 348 -3.33 -6.41 -8.74
N ARG A 349 -3.40 -6.21 -10.06
CA ARG A 349 -4.65 -6.35 -10.81
C ARG A 349 -4.68 -7.72 -11.46
N SER A 350 -5.74 -8.46 -11.20
CA SER A 350 -6.16 -9.60 -12.01
C SER A 350 -7.68 -9.60 -12.02
N ALA A 351 -8.24 -9.22 -13.17
CA ALA A 351 -9.67 -9.23 -13.39
C ALA A 351 -10.01 -10.35 -14.40
N PRO A 352 -11.13 -11.08 -14.23
CA PRO A 352 -11.53 -12.18 -15.11
C PRO A 352 -11.96 -11.73 -16.53
N SER A 353 -12.09 -10.42 -16.79
CA SER A 353 -12.54 -9.87 -18.09
C SER A 353 -11.40 -9.43 -19.02
N MET A 354 -10.14 -9.44 -18.58
CA MET A 354 -9.02 -8.90 -19.38
C MET A 354 -8.60 -9.88 -20.48
N LYS A 355 -8.81 -9.49 -21.74
CA LYS A 355 -8.58 -10.31 -22.93
C LYS A 355 -7.13 -10.27 -23.44
N THR A 356 -6.26 -9.41 -22.91
CA THR A 356 -4.87 -9.26 -23.41
C THR A 356 -3.83 -9.36 -22.28
N GLU A 357 -2.70 -10.00 -22.57
CA GLU A 357 -1.53 -10.09 -21.65
C GLU A 357 -0.95 -8.71 -21.31
N GLU A 358 -1.20 -7.69 -22.14
CA GLU A 358 -0.73 -6.31 -21.97
C GLU A 358 -1.37 -5.59 -20.76
N GLU A 359 -2.55 -6.02 -20.33
CA GLU A 359 -3.29 -5.42 -19.21
C GLU A 359 -2.89 -6.00 -17.83
N LYS A 360 -2.03 -7.02 -17.80
CA LYS A 360 -1.47 -7.57 -16.55
C LYS A 360 -0.40 -6.62 -16.00
N GLY A 361 -0.48 -6.33 -14.71
CA GLY A 361 0.44 -5.39 -14.07
C GLY A 361 0.08 -5.05 -12.62
N ILE A 362 0.57 -3.92 -12.14
CA ILE A 362 0.24 -3.38 -10.83
C ILE A 362 -0.55 -2.08 -10.96
N ASP A 363 -1.52 -1.90 -10.07
CA ASP A 363 -2.24 -0.65 -9.90
C ASP A 363 -1.68 0.09 -8.69
N ALA A 364 -1.23 1.33 -8.88
CA ALA A 364 -0.83 2.24 -7.82
C ALA A 364 -1.99 3.21 -7.52
N LEU A 365 -2.68 2.98 -6.39
CA LEU A 365 -3.67 3.90 -5.85
C LEU A 365 -2.98 4.99 -5.05
N VAL A 366 -3.12 6.23 -5.51
CA VAL A 366 -2.51 7.41 -4.91
C VAL A 366 -3.60 8.34 -4.39
N TYR A 367 -3.40 8.86 -3.17
CA TYR A 367 -4.21 9.92 -2.57
C TYR A 367 -3.37 11.19 -2.48
N LEU A 368 -3.89 12.33 -2.96
CA LEU A 368 -3.21 13.63 -2.95
C LEU A 368 -4.19 14.79 -2.91
N GLU A 369 -3.67 16.00 -2.68
CA GLU A 369 -4.34 17.26 -2.94
C GLU A 369 -4.78 17.33 -4.42
N ALA A 370 -5.99 17.81 -4.69
CA ALA A 370 -6.62 17.73 -6.01
C ALA A 370 -5.79 18.41 -7.12
N GLU A 371 -5.13 19.53 -6.79
CA GLU A 371 -4.27 20.25 -7.73
C GLU A 371 -2.97 19.50 -8.02
N ALA A 372 -2.35 18.93 -6.98
CA ALA A 372 -1.17 18.07 -7.12
C ALA A 372 -1.52 16.81 -7.93
N MET A 373 -2.69 16.19 -7.70
CA MET A 373 -3.15 15.06 -8.50
C MET A 373 -3.31 15.43 -9.99
N ALA A 374 -3.83 16.62 -10.31
CA ALA A 374 -3.96 17.07 -11.69
C ALA A 374 -2.59 17.24 -12.37
N ARG A 375 -1.58 17.73 -11.64
CA ARG A 375 -0.18 17.79 -12.12
C ARG A 375 0.42 16.39 -12.27
N LEU A 376 0.21 15.50 -11.30
CA LEU A 376 0.69 14.12 -11.32
C LEU A 376 0.16 13.37 -12.55
N LYS A 377 -1.13 13.51 -12.88
CA LYS A 377 -1.71 12.90 -14.11
C LYS A 377 -1.01 13.38 -15.38
N ARG A 378 -0.62 14.66 -15.47
CA ARG A 378 0.13 15.18 -16.63
C ARG A 378 1.56 14.63 -16.69
N LEU A 379 2.25 14.59 -15.55
CA LEU A 379 3.59 13.99 -15.46
C LEU A 379 3.56 12.50 -15.83
N TRP A 380 2.54 11.78 -15.35
CA TRP A 380 2.33 10.37 -15.63
C TRP A 380 2.23 10.06 -17.12
N MET A 381 1.42 10.83 -17.87
CA MET A 381 1.27 10.63 -19.32
C MET A 381 2.61 10.78 -20.05
N ARG A 382 3.43 11.75 -19.65
CA ARG A 382 4.76 11.95 -20.25
C ARG A 382 5.69 10.77 -19.95
N VAL A 383 5.68 10.25 -18.73
CA VAL A 383 6.50 9.07 -18.36
C VAL A 383 6.08 7.84 -19.17
N LEU A 384 4.78 7.61 -19.34
CA LEU A 384 4.30 6.48 -20.13
C LEU A 384 4.76 6.57 -21.59
N CYS A 385 4.76 7.75 -22.20
CA CYS A 385 5.32 7.95 -23.53
C CYS A 385 6.81 7.56 -23.57
N CYS A 386 7.62 8.05 -22.63
CA CYS A 386 9.04 7.70 -22.57
C CYS A 386 9.28 6.20 -22.39
N LEU A 387 8.50 5.52 -21.54
CA LEU A 387 8.63 4.08 -21.33
C LEU A 387 8.24 3.25 -22.57
N HIS A 388 7.29 3.74 -23.40
CA HIS A 388 6.93 3.09 -24.67
C HIS A 388 7.98 3.33 -25.76
N GLU A 389 8.54 4.54 -25.85
CA GLU A 389 9.61 4.87 -26.81
C GLU A 389 10.85 3.99 -26.59
N GLN A 390 11.27 3.82 -25.33
CA GLN A 390 12.38 2.94 -24.96
C GLN A 390 12.14 1.48 -25.34
N GLN A 391 10.89 1.00 -25.27
CA GLN A 391 10.54 -0.35 -25.74
C GLN A 391 10.64 -0.47 -27.27
N SER A 392 10.30 0.59 -28.00
CA SER A 392 10.32 0.60 -29.46
C SER A 392 11.76 0.60 -30.00
N GLU A 393 12.69 1.28 -29.32
CA GLU A 393 14.12 1.27 -29.64
C GLU A 393 14.78 -0.09 -29.37
N LEU A 394 14.36 -0.81 -28.32
CA LEU A 394 14.82 -2.18 -28.02
C LEU A 394 14.35 -3.24 -29.04
N HIS A 395 13.27 -2.95 -29.78
CA HIS A 395 12.68 -3.83 -30.79
C HIS A 395 13.02 -3.45 -32.23
N ALA A 396 13.82 -2.39 -32.46
CA ALA A 396 14.31 -2.10 -33.80
C ALA A 396 15.27 -3.22 -34.24
N PRO A 397 14.99 -3.96 -35.32
CA PRO A 397 15.97 -4.86 -35.89
C PRO A 397 17.14 -3.99 -36.38
N TYR A 398 18.32 -4.19 -35.82
CA TYR A 398 19.57 -3.68 -36.39
C TYR A 398 19.71 -4.28 -37.80
N ILE A 399 19.22 -3.57 -38.80
CA ILE A 399 19.62 -3.78 -40.19
C ILE A 399 20.85 -2.88 -40.38
N CYS A 400 22.01 -3.41 -40.02
CA CYS A 400 23.28 -2.92 -40.54
C CYS A 400 23.32 -3.30 -42.03
N ILE A 401 23.12 -2.32 -42.92
CA ILE A 401 23.53 -2.44 -44.32
C ILE A 401 24.88 -1.74 -44.43
N SER A 402 25.90 -2.52 -44.79
CA SER A 402 27.18 -2.04 -45.34
C SER A 402 27.00 -1.52 -46.75
#